data_AF-A0A2E2NBQ7-F1
#
_entry.id   AF-A0A2E2NBQ7-F1
#
_cell.length_a   1.000
_cell.length_b   1.000
_cell.length_c   1.000
_cell.angle_alpha   90.00
_cell.angle_beta   90.00
_cell.angle_gamma   90.00
#
_symmetry.space_group_name_H-M   'P 1'
#
loop_
_entity.id
_entity.type
_entity.pdbx_description
1 polymer ?
#
loop_
_entity_poly.entity_id
_entity_poly.type
_entity_poly.pdbx_seq_one_letter_code
_entity_poly.pdbx_strand_id
1 'polypeptide(L)'
;MPGWITITRLPSNSTKKNVINSRVLPVHFHRSPGNDQGGDRAIPDLRWRVRGLNRIIQTGVTGADGKIDVVIRGNHSVLELLHNGAAVARYNVSSTNAPLDPASTLLGQKQRLRLLGYQIGHGGPNADGVDATANVMEVERSVLDFQTDQSRYNDAVVDPLTQIRLTNEAGA
;
A
#
# COMPACT_ATOMS: atom_id res chain seq x y z
N MET A 1 15.31 22.68 -4.49
CA MET A 1 16.73 22.25 -4.44
C MET A 1 16.77 20.76 -4.17
N PRO A 2 17.42 19.93 -5.02
CA PRO A 2 17.60 18.52 -4.73
C PRO A 2 18.52 18.36 -3.51
N GLY A 3 18.03 17.65 -2.48
CA GLY A 3 18.76 17.44 -1.24
C GLY A 3 19.65 16.20 -1.34
N TRP A 4 20.96 16.39 -1.28
CA TRP A 4 21.93 15.30 -1.19
C TRP A 4 21.83 14.60 0.17
N ILE A 5 21.97 13.28 0.20
CA ILE A 5 22.36 12.59 1.43
C ILE A 5 23.87 12.76 1.55
N THR A 6 24.31 13.54 2.54
CA THR A 6 25.73 13.57 2.91
C THR A 6 26.00 12.40 3.85
N ILE A 7 26.63 11.34 3.34
CA ILE A 7 27.21 10.31 4.20
C ILE A 7 28.56 10.86 4.66
N THR A 8 28.65 11.31 5.91
CA THR A 8 29.95 11.68 6.49
C THR A 8 30.80 10.44 6.69
N ARG A 9 32.08 10.53 6.29
CA ARG A 9 33.06 9.48 6.56
C ARG A 9 33.19 9.34 8.08
N LEU A 10 33.07 8.11 8.59
CA LEU A 10 33.42 7.84 9.98
C LEU A 10 34.93 8.09 10.18
N PRO A 11 35.38 8.57 11.35
CA PRO A 11 36.79 8.69 11.64
C PRO A 11 37.48 7.34 11.46
N SER A 12 38.76 7.34 11.08
CA SER A 12 39.51 6.14 10.68
C SER A 12 39.59 5.05 11.76
N ASN A 13 39.35 5.41 13.03
CA ASN A 13 39.32 4.50 14.18
C ASN A 13 37.90 4.02 14.54
N SER A 14 36.87 4.36 13.76
CA SER A 14 35.50 3.95 14.07
C SER A 14 35.30 2.46 13.80
N THR A 15 34.80 1.74 14.80
CA THR A 15 34.33 0.36 14.66
C THR A 15 32.87 0.27 14.18
N LYS A 16 32.18 1.42 14.05
CA LYS A 16 30.80 1.50 13.58
C LYS A 16 30.74 1.61 12.05
N LYS A 17 29.58 1.32 11.46
CA LYS A 17 29.33 1.48 10.02
C LYS A 17 28.09 2.35 9.84
N ASN A 18 28.11 3.27 8.88
CA ASN A 18 26.89 3.95 8.43
C ASN A 18 26.09 2.94 7.61
N VAL A 19 24.89 2.61 8.08
CA VAL A 19 23.95 1.74 7.35
C VAL A 19 22.78 2.60 6.91
N ILE A 20 22.56 2.66 5.59
CA ILE A 20 21.32 3.23 5.05
C ILE A 20 20.32 2.10 4.95
N ASN A 21 19.33 2.08 5.84
CA ASN A 21 18.17 1.20 5.70
C ASN A 21 17.22 1.80 4.67
N SER A 22 17.33 1.33 3.43
CA SER A 22 16.46 1.71 2.32
C SER A 22 15.86 0.45 1.73
N ARG A 23 14.55 0.46 1.51
CA ARG A 23 13.83 -0.61 0.80
C ARG A 23 13.11 0.00 -0.39
N VAL A 24 12.85 -0.81 -1.40
CA VAL A 24 12.05 -0.42 -2.56
C VAL A 24 10.81 -1.33 -2.55
N LEU A 25 9.63 -0.73 -2.58
CA LEU A 25 8.37 -1.47 -2.70
C LEU A 25 7.73 -1.16 -4.05
N PRO A 26 7.41 -2.18 -4.88
CA PRO A 26 6.59 -1.97 -6.05
C PRO A 26 5.18 -1.57 -5.62
N VAL A 27 4.65 -0.51 -6.23
CA VAL A 27 3.27 -0.04 -6.03
C VAL A 27 2.61 0.06 -7.39
N HIS A 28 1.42 -0.53 -7.52
CA HIS A 28 0.66 -0.55 -8.76
C HIS A 28 -0.60 0.30 -8.59
N PHE A 29 -0.83 1.24 -9.51
CA PHE A 29 -2.04 2.07 -9.53
C PHE A 29 -3.00 1.58 -10.59
N HIS A 30 -4.11 1.00 -10.14
CA HIS A 30 -5.18 0.52 -11.01
C HIS A 30 -6.50 1.26 -10.72
N ARG A 31 -7.38 1.32 -11.73
CA ARG A 31 -8.74 1.86 -11.57
C ARG A 31 -9.65 0.95 -10.73
N SER A 32 -9.29 -0.33 -10.60
CA SER A 32 -9.97 -1.34 -9.79
C SER A 32 -8.93 -2.13 -8.98
N PRO A 33 -9.10 -2.35 -7.67
CA PRO A 33 -8.17 -3.14 -6.86
C PRO A 33 -8.22 -4.65 -7.20
N GLY A 34 -7.18 -5.40 -6.86
CA GLY A 34 -7.22 -6.89 -6.86
C GLY A 34 -7.29 -7.63 -8.19
N ASN A 35 -7.00 -6.99 -9.34
CA ASN A 35 -6.79 -7.68 -10.60
C ASN A 35 -5.60 -7.07 -11.35
N ASP A 36 -4.56 -7.86 -11.59
CA ASP A 36 -3.36 -7.48 -12.34
C ASP A 36 -3.45 -7.86 -13.82
N GLN A 37 -4.52 -8.56 -14.23
CA GLN A 37 -4.75 -9.00 -15.59
C GLN A 37 -5.67 -8.04 -16.35
N GLY A 38 -5.16 -7.50 -17.45
CA GLY A 38 -5.84 -6.54 -18.31
C GLY A 38 -5.13 -5.18 -18.30
N GLY A 39 -4.32 -4.93 -19.33
CA GLY A 39 -3.50 -3.71 -19.45
C GLY A 39 -4.29 -2.39 -19.39
N ASP A 40 -5.60 -2.42 -19.63
CA ASP A 40 -6.45 -1.24 -19.68
C ASP A 40 -6.84 -0.65 -18.31
N ARG A 41 -6.48 -1.34 -17.21
CA ARG A 41 -6.83 -0.93 -15.85
C ARG A 41 -5.77 -0.08 -15.17
N ALA A 42 -4.55 -0.08 -15.69
CA ALA A 42 -3.46 0.75 -15.20
C ALA A 42 -3.80 2.24 -15.30
N ILE A 43 -3.27 3.04 -14.37
CA ILE A 43 -3.38 4.50 -14.40
C ILE A 43 -2.07 5.08 -14.93
N PRO A 44 -1.94 5.34 -16.24
CA PRO A 44 -0.79 6.04 -16.80
C PRO A 44 -0.81 7.53 -16.43
N ASP A 45 0.34 8.19 -16.61
CA ASP A 45 0.49 9.64 -16.49
C ASP A 45 0.16 10.23 -15.10
N LEU A 46 0.04 9.38 -14.07
CA LEU A 46 -0.17 9.80 -12.70
C LEU A 46 1.12 10.38 -12.14
N ARG A 47 1.10 11.67 -11.78
CA ARG A 47 2.24 12.33 -11.15
C ARG A 47 2.31 11.97 -9.67
N TRP A 48 3.51 11.68 -9.19
CA TRP A 48 3.71 11.29 -7.79
C TRP A 48 5.03 11.81 -7.24
N ARG A 49 5.12 11.86 -5.90
CA ARG A 49 6.38 12.07 -5.17
C ARG A 49 6.40 11.29 -3.88
N VAL A 50 7.59 10.88 -3.46
CA VAL A 50 7.81 10.20 -2.18
C VAL A 50 8.55 11.15 -1.26
N ARG A 51 8.05 11.27 -0.03
CA ARG A 51 8.69 12.01 1.06
C ARG A 51 9.24 11.06 2.10
N GLY A 52 10.53 11.18 2.39
CA GLY A 52 11.19 10.51 3.51
C GLY A 52 11.85 11.55 4.40
N LEU A 53 11.66 11.46 5.72
CA LEU A 53 12.20 12.42 6.69
C LEU A 53 11.85 13.88 6.32
N ASN A 54 10.58 14.12 5.98
CA ASN A 54 10.02 15.41 5.52
C ASN A 54 10.63 16.01 4.23
N ARG A 55 11.48 15.28 3.51
CA ARG A 55 12.07 15.74 2.24
C ARG A 55 11.56 14.91 1.08
N ILE A 56 11.45 15.53 -0.10
CA ILE A 56 11.18 14.78 -1.33
C ILE A 56 12.43 13.96 -1.65
N ILE A 57 12.28 12.65 -1.72
CA ILE A 57 13.36 11.70 -2.00
C ILE A 57 13.21 11.03 -3.36
N GLN A 58 12.03 11.13 -3.97
CA GLN A 58 11.71 10.54 -5.27
C GLN A 58 10.53 11.29 -5.88
N THR A 59 10.49 11.38 -7.21
CA THR A 59 9.40 11.95 -7.99
C THR A 59 9.27 11.16 -9.28
N GLY A 60 8.08 11.12 -9.85
CA GLY A 60 7.92 10.54 -11.17
C GLY A 60 6.52 10.66 -11.73
N VAL A 61 6.32 9.93 -12.81
CA VAL A 61 5.06 9.75 -13.51
C VAL A 61 4.91 8.25 -13.77
N THR A 62 3.73 7.69 -13.59
CA THR A 62 3.49 6.27 -13.90
C THR A 62 3.62 6.02 -15.40
N GLY A 63 4.19 4.85 -15.76
CA GLY A 63 4.18 4.35 -17.13
C GLY A 63 2.81 3.80 -17.54
N ALA A 64 2.74 3.21 -18.73
CA ALA A 64 1.53 2.57 -19.26
C ALA A 64 0.99 1.43 -18.36
N ASP A 65 1.86 0.81 -17.56
CA ASP A 65 1.53 -0.27 -16.64
C ASP A 65 1.07 0.22 -15.25
N GLY A 66 1.09 1.53 -15.00
CA GLY A 66 0.66 2.09 -13.70
C GLY A 66 1.59 1.74 -12.55
N LYS A 67 2.80 1.22 -12.82
CA LYS A 67 3.72 0.74 -11.78
C LYS A 67 4.75 1.79 -11.41
N ILE A 68 5.10 1.81 -10.12
CA ILE A 68 6.20 2.61 -9.59
C ILE A 68 6.97 1.82 -8.53
N ASP A 69 8.23 2.16 -8.36
CA ASP A 69 9.06 1.68 -7.27
C ASP A 69 9.14 2.75 -6.19
N VAL A 70 8.52 2.53 -5.03
CA VAL A 70 8.52 3.47 -3.90
C VAL A 70 9.69 3.19 -2.98
N VAL A 71 10.58 4.18 -2.83
CA VAL A 71 11.68 4.11 -1.87
C VAL A 71 11.18 4.38 -0.45
N ILE A 72 11.33 3.42 0.45
CA ILE A 72 11.19 3.61 1.89
C ILE A 72 12.55 3.93 2.49
N ARG A 73 12.68 5.09 3.15
CA ARG A 73 13.85 5.41 3.99
C ARG A 73 13.52 5.31 5.48
N GLY A 74 14.30 4.51 6.22
CA GLY A 74 14.02 4.23 7.62
C GLY A 74 12.85 3.25 7.74
N ASN A 75 11.82 3.60 8.51
CA ASN A 75 10.69 2.70 8.79
C ASN A 75 9.44 2.97 7.92
N HIS A 76 9.31 4.18 7.37
CA HIS A 76 8.18 4.54 6.51
C HIS A 76 8.56 5.70 5.58
N SER A 77 7.77 5.90 4.53
CA SER A 77 7.81 7.09 3.67
C SER A 77 6.39 7.46 3.27
N VAL A 78 6.18 8.70 2.86
CA VAL A 78 4.86 9.20 2.44
C VAL A 78 4.83 9.29 0.93
N LEU A 79 3.98 8.50 0.28
CA LEU A 79 3.68 8.60 -1.14
C LEU A 79 2.58 9.63 -1.34
N GLU A 80 2.84 10.65 -2.14
CA GLU A 80 1.87 11.70 -2.48
C GLU A 80 1.54 11.62 -3.97
N LEU A 81 0.24 11.57 -4.28
CA LEU A 81 -0.26 11.69 -5.64
C LEU A 81 -0.52 13.17 -5.94
N LEU A 82 -0.15 13.60 -7.15
CA LEU A 82 -0.11 15.00 -7.51
C LEU A 82 -1.09 15.33 -8.63
N HIS A 83 -1.82 16.42 -8.47
CA HIS A 83 -2.58 17.08 -9.53
C HIS A 83 -2.16 18.55 -9.58
N ASN A 84 -1.71 19.03 -10.74
CA ASN A 84 -1.19 20.39 -10.91
C ASN A 84 -0.13 20.80 -9.86
N GLY A 85 0.70 19.85 -9.43
CA GLY A 85 1.77 20.08 -8.44
C GLY A 85 1.31 20.07 -6.97
N ALA A 86 0.00 20.03 -6.72
CA ALA A 86 -0.58 19.88 -5.38
C ALA A 86 -0.81 18.41 -5.04
N ALA A 87 -0.59 18.04 -3.78
CA ALA A 87 -0.89 16.69 -3.30
C ALA A 87 -2.42 16.52 -3.13
N VAL A 88 -3.00 15.57 -3.85
CA VAL A 88 -4.43 15.22 -3.77
C VAL A 88 -4.69 13.98 -2.93
N ALA A 89 -3.69 13.11 -2.78
CA ALA A 89 -3.74 11.96 -1.89
C ALA A 89 -2.39 11.75 -1.22
N ARG A 90 -2.40 11.18 -0.01
CA ARG A 90 -1.21 10.83 0.77
C ARG A 90 -1.36 9.44 1.36
N TYR A 91 -0.32 8.62 1.20
CA TYR A 91 -0.28 7.26 1.71
C TYR A 91 0.98 7.08 2.56
N ASN A 92 0.81 6.54 3.76
CA ASN A 92 1.94 6.05 4.55
C ASN A 92 2.35 4.69 3.99
N VAL A 93 3.57 4.59 3.49
CA VAL A 93 4.14 3.37 2.92
C VAL A 93 5.21 2.86 3.89
N SER A 94 4.98 1.68 4.43
CA SER A 94 5.90 0.98 5.32
C SER A 94 6.02 -0.47 4.89
N SER A 95 7.14 -1.10 5.21
CA SER A 95 7.25 -2.55 5.14
C SER A 95 6.96 -3.11 6.53
N THR A 96 5.90 -3.88 6.67
CA THR A 96 5.69 -4.69 7.88
C THR A 96 6.26 -6.08 7.66
N ASN A 97 6.98 -6.60 8.66
CA ASN A 97 7.39 -8.00 8.72
C ASN A 97 6.50 -8.78 9.70
N ALA A 98 5.51 -8.13 10.31
CA ALA A 98 4.57 -8.81 11.19
C ALA A 98 3.71 -9.78 10.35
N PRO A 99 3.50 -11.02 10.81
CA PRO A 99 2.56 -11.92 10.14
C PRO A 99 1.17 -11.30 10.15
N LEU A 100 0.42 -11.51 9.06
CA LEU A 100 -0.99 -11.17 9.06
C LEU A 100 -1.74 -12.09 10.01
N ASP A 101 -2.81 -11.57 10.61
CA ASP A 101 -3.75 -12.38 11.36
C ASP A 101 -4.38 -13.45 10.45
N PRO A 102 -4.84 -14.58 11.02
CA PRO A 102 -5.40 -15.67 10.23
C PRO A 102 -6.53 -15.19 9.32
N ALA A 103 -6.54 -15.65 8.07
CA ALA A 103 -7.53 -15.22 7.06
C ALA A 103 -8.98 -15.56 7.43
N SER A 104 -9.20 -16.48 8.37
CA SER A 104 -10.52 -16.82 8.91
C SER A 104 -11.03 -15.83 9.96
N THR A 105 -10.17 -14.91 10.43
CA THR A 105 -10.55 -13.88 11.40
C THR A 105 -10.93 -12.59 10.66
N LEU A 106 -11.86 -11.83 11.23
CA LEU A 106 -12.24 -10.54 10.66
C LEU A 106 -11.04 -9.58 10.51
N LEU A 107 -10.16 -9.55 11.52
CA LEU A 107 -8.95 -8.73 11.47
C LEU A 107 -8.04 -9.14 10.31
N GLY A 108 -7.81 -10.45 10.12
CA GLY A 108 -7.01 -10.96 9.02
C GLY A 108 -7.63 -10.72 7.63
N GLN A 109 -8.96 -10.66 7.53
CA GLN A 109 -9.68 -10.29 6.32
C GLN A 109 -9.52 -8.80 6.01
N LYS A 110 -9.73 -7.92 7.00
CA LYS A 110 -9.51 -6.47 6.88
C LYS A 110 -8.07 -6.14 6.48
N GLN A 111 -7.08 -6.80 7.09
CA GLN A 111 -5.67 -6.62 6.71
C GLN A 111 -5.42 -6.93 5.23
N ARG A 112 -5.96 -8.05 4.72
CA ARG A 112 -5.78 -8.43 3.30
C ARG A 112 -6.52 -7.51 2.35
N LEU A 113 -7.78 -7.16 2.65
CA LEU A 113 -8.52 -6.14 1.88
C LEU A 113 -7.75 -4.81 1.83
N ARG A 114 -7.14 -4.42 2.95
CA ARG A 114 -6.31 -3.22 3.02
C ARG A 114 -5.05 -3.32 2.17
N LEU A 115 -4.35 -4.46 2.19
CA LEU A 115 -3.18 -4.71 1.34
C LEU A 115 -3.53 -4.64 -0.15
N LEU A 116 -4.71 -5.13 -0.52
CA LEU A 116 -5.23 -5.07 -1.88
C LEU A 116 -5.73 -3.68 -2.30
N GLY A 117 -5.80 -2.72 -1.38
CA GLY A 117 -6.19 -1.34 -1.65
C GLY A 117 -7.69 -1.04 -1.51
N TYR A 118 -8.49 -1.96 -0.95
CA TYR A 118 -9.91 -1.71 -0.69
C TYR A 118 -10.11 -0.73 0.49
N GLN A 119 -11.16 0.08 0.41
CA GLN A 119 -11.49 1.09 1.41
C GLN A 119 -12.41 0.52 2.50
N ILE A 120 -11.79 -0.04 3.53
CA ILE A 120 -12.46 -0.69 4.67
C ILE A 120 -12.90 0.27 5.79
N GLY A 121 -12.96 1.57 5.51
CA GLY A 121 -13.30 2.62 6.46
C GLY A 121 -12.09 3.28 7.14
N HIS A 122 -12.34 4.03 8.21
CA HIS A 122 -11.33 4.80 8.96
C HIS A 122 -11.39 4.51 10.47
N GLY A 123 -11.91 3.34 10.84
CA GLY A 123 -11.92 2.85 12.23
C GLY A 123 -10.53 2.50 12.75
N GLY A 124 -10.45 2.11 14.02
CA GLY A 124 -9.22 1.66 14.68
C GLY A 124 -8.24 2.78 15.09
N PRO A 125 -7.18 2.42 15.85
CA PRO A 125 -6.22 3.38 16.40
C PRO A 125 -5.38 4.09 15.32
N ASN A 126 -5.25 3.49 14.13
CA ASN A 126 -4.48 4.03 13.02
C ASN A 126 -5.34 4.76 11.99
N ALA A 127 -6.66 4.81 12.19
CA ALA A 127 -7.64 5.34 11.24
C ALA A 127 -7.56 4.72 9.83
N ASP A 128 -7.16 3.45 9.76
CA ASP A 128 -7.00 2.67 8.52
C ASP A 128 -8.09 1.61 8.32
N GLY A 129 -9.06 1.54 9.24
CA GLY A 129 -10.16 0.57 9.23
C GLY A 129 -9.75 -0.85 9.63
N VAL A 130 -8.48 -1.08 9.97
CA VAL A 130 -7.97 -2.39 10.40
C VAL A 130 -8.12 -2.51 11.91
N ASP A 131 -9.26 -3.05 12.36
CA ASP A 131 -9.52 -3.34 13.77
C ASP A 131 -10.27 -4.67 13.97
N ALA A 132 -10.25 -5.17 15.21
CA ALA A 132 -10.99 -6.37 15.60
C ALA A 132 -12.48 -6.11 15.87
N THR A 133 -12.94 -4.86 15.65
CA THR A 133 -14.34 -4.47 15.85
C THR A 133 -15.21 -5.09 14.76
N ALA A 134 -16.51 -5.25 15.02
CA ALA A 134 -17.48 -5.83 14.09
C ALA A 134 -17.44 -5.20 12.69
N ASN A 135 -17.99 -5.93 11.71
CA ASN A 135 -18.17 -5.40 10.36
C ASN A 135 -18.99 -4.12 10.40
N VAL A 136 -18.38 -3.05 9.91
CA VAL A 136 -19.08 -1.83 9.55
C VAL A 136 -19.42 -1.91 8.06
N MET A 137 -20.40 -1.12 7.64
CA MET A 137 -20.91 -1.12 6.26
C MET A 137 -19.80 -0.94 5.20
N GLU A 138 -18.71 -0.23 5.55
CA GLU A 138 -17.55 -0.04 4.70
C GLU A 138 -16.76 -1.33 4.43
N VAL A 139 -16.73 -2.25 5.39
CA VAL A 139 -16.07 -3.56 5.24
C VAL A 139 -16.93 -4.45 4.36
N GLU A 140 -18.24 -4.48 4.57
CA GLU A 140 -19.17 -5.23 3.70
C GLU A 140 -19.11 -4.74 2.25
N ARG A 141 -19.09 -3.41 2.07
CA ARG A 141 -18.88 -2.80 0.75
C ARG A 141 -17.55 -3.21 0.13
N SER A 142 -16.46 -3.23 0.91
CA SER A 142 -15.16 -3.68 0.43
C SER A 142 -15.16 -5.15 0.02
N VAL A 143 -15.90 -6.00 0.75
CA VAL A 143 -16.07 -7.42 0.38
C VAL A 143 -16.87 -7.55 -0.91
N LEU A 144 -17.96 -6.79 -1.07
CA LEU A 144 -18.75 -6.76 -2.31
C LEU A 144 -17.93 -6.29 -3.51
N ASP A 145 -17.15 -5.23 -3.36
CA ASP A 145 -16.26 -4.72 -4.40
C ASP A 145 -15.24 -5.80 -4.79
N PHE A 146 -14.62 -6.46 -3.79
CA PHE A 146 -13.71 -7.58 -4.03
C PHE A 146 -14.37 -8.77 -4.74
N GLN A 147 -15.56 -9.20 -4.29
CA GLN A 147 -16.30 -10.29 -4.94
C GLN A 147 -16.65 -9.94 -6.39
N THR A 148 -17.02 -8.67 -6.65
CA THR A 148 -17.31 -8.16 -7.99
C THR A 148 -16.07 -8.23 -8.87
N ASP A 149 -14.92 -7.76 -8.38
CA ASP A 149 -13.65 -7.79 -9.11
C ASP A 149 -13.18 -9.21 -9.41
N GLN A 150 -13.52 -10.16 -8.52
CA GLN A 150 -13.25 -11.60 -8.68
C GLN A 150 -14.34 -12.35 -9.46
N SER A 151 -15.31 -11.65 -10.05
CA SER A 151 -16.44 -12.23 -10.81
C SER A 151 -17.22 -13.28 -10.02
N ARG A 152 -17.51 -12.98 -8.74
CA ARG A 152 -18.20 -13.88 -7.81
C ARG A 152 -19.62 -13.43 -7.49
N TYR A 153 -20.33 -14.28 -6.76
CA TYR A 153 -21.60 -13.92 -6.16
C TYR A 153 -21.36 -12.86 -5.08
N ASN A 154 -22.08 -11.75 -5.19
CA ASN A 154 -21.90 -10.57 -4.36
C ASN A 154 -22.89 -10.60 -3.19
N ASP A 155 -22.48 -11.20 -2.07
CA ASP A 155 -23.30 -11.33 -0.87
C ASP A 155 -22.68 -10.64 0.37
N ALA A 156 -21.52 -10.01 0.21
CA ALA A 156 -20.74 -9.41 1.29
C ALA A 156 -20.24 -10.42 2.33
N VAL A 157 -20.36 -11.73 2.07
CA VAL A 157 -19.94 -12.80 2.96
C VAL A 157 -18.60 -13.35 2.50
N VAL A 158 -17.62 -13.35 3.41
CA VAL A 158 -16.32 -13.99 3.16
C VAL A 158 -16.47 -15.51 3.33
N ASP A 159 -17.02 -16.16 2.30
CA ASP A 159 -17.11 -17.61 2.21
C ASP A 159 -15.72 -18.27 2.04
N PRO A 160 -15.58 -19.60 2.17
CA PRO A 160 -14.27 -20.27 2.07
C PRO A 160 -13.53 -19.96 0.77
N LEU A 161 -14.26 -19.82 -0.35
CA LEU A 161 -13.64 -19.51 -1.64
C LEU A 161 -13.20 -18.03 -1.72
N THR A 162 -13.92 -17.10 -1.08
CA THR A 162 -13.58 -15.67 -1.02
C THR A 162 -12.36 -15.51 -0.15
N GLN A 163 -12.28 -16.25 0.96
CA GLN A 163 -11.10 -16.32 1.82
C GLN A 163 -9.87 -16.84 1.06
N ILE A 164 -10.01 -17.92 0.28
CA ILE A 164 -8.91 -18.47 -0.55
C ILE A 164 -8.41 -17.41 -1.54
N ARG A 165 -9.33 -16.75 -2.26
CA ARG A 165 -8.98 -15.68 -3.22
C ARG A 165 -8.29 -14.51 -2.53
N LEU A 166 -8.86 -14.04 -1.42
CA LEU A 166 -8.32 -12.93 -0.65
C LEU A 166 -6.88 -13.21 -0.16
N THR A 167 -6.62 -14.45 0.25
CA THR A 167 -5.29 -14.93 0.67
C THR A 167 -4.31 -14.96 -0.51
N ASN A 168 -4.74 -15.53 -1.64
CA ASN A 168 -3.90 -15.64 -2.84
C ASN A 168 -3.54 -14.26 -3.41
N GLU A 169 -4.52 -13.37 -3.57
CA GLU A 169 -4.30 -12.04 -4.14
C GLU A 169 -3.44 -11.16 -3.21
N ALA A 170 -3.62 -11.27 -1.89
CA ALA A 170 -2.82 -10.54 -0.91
C ALA A 170 -1.38 -11.08 -0.78
N GLY A 171 -1.07 -12.24 -1.39
CA GLY A 171 0.24 -12.88 -1.33
C GLY A 171 0.62 -13.38 0.07
N ALA A 172 -0.37 -13.75 0.90
CA ALA A 172 -0.18 -14.04 2.33
C ALA A 172 -1.10 -15.13 2.89
#